data_AF-A0A7S1H1J7-F1
#
_entry.id   AF-A0A7S1H1J7-F1
#
_cell.length_a   1.000
_cell.length_b   1.000
_cell.length_c   1.000
_cell.angle_alpha   90.00
_cell.angle_beta   90.00
_cell.angle_gamma   90.00
#
_symmetry.space_group_name_H-M   'P 1'
#
loop_
_entity.id
_entity.type
_entity.pdbx_description
1 polymer ?
#
loop_
_entity_poly.entity_id
_entity_poly.type
_entity_poly.pdbx_seq_one_letter_code
_entity_poly.pdbx_strand_id
1 'polypeptide(L)'
;KQLPRDCQCLFFSATFPPEVVRFADKLVYNPDKILIEAGPDSLVLEIIKQLWVDTQSYDGGKLQFLADIYSLLTIGQSIVFVGTKRDSDIVHRPLSANG
;
A
#
# COMPACT_ATOMS: atom_id res chain seq x y z
N LYS A 1 -33.02 1.77 8.03
CA LYS A 1 -32.46 2.48 9.21
C LYS A 1 -31.78 3.74 8.71
N GLN A 2 -32.14 4.91 9.21
CA GLN A 2 -31.46 6.18 8.89
C GLN A 2 -30.60 6.58 10.10
N LEU A 3 -29.45 7.19 9.83
CA LEU A 3 -28.63 7.77 10.90
C LEU A 3 -29.34 9.00 11.49
N PRO A 4 -29.14 9.28 12.79
CA PRO A 4 -29.60 10.52 13.41
C PRO A 4 -29.07 11.75 12.67
N ARG A 5 -29.84 12.84 12.65
CA ARG A 5 -29.46 14.09 11.96
C ARG A 5 -28.23 14.77 12.57
N ASP A 6 -28.00 14.52 13.85
CA ASP A 6 -26.92 15.01 14.70
C ASP A 6 -25.74 14.02 14.81
N CYS A 7 -25.75 12.96 13.99
CA CYS A 7 -24.65 12.01 13.94
C CYS A 7 -23.36 12.72 13.50
N GLN A 8 -22.34 12.71 14.37
CA GLN A 8 -21.02 13.19 14.01
C GLN A 8 -20.37 12.21 13.02
N CYS A 9 -20.01 12.72 11.85
CA CYS A 9 -19.30 11.97 10.82
C CYS A 9 -17.82 12.35 10.83
N LEU A 10 -16.94 11.35 10.71
CA LEU A 10 -15.51 11.54 10.54
C LEU A 10 -15.08 10.81 9.26
N PHE A 11 -14.15 11.41 8.52
CA PHE A 11 -13.62 10.82 7.29
C PHE A 11 -12.10 10.78 7.35
N PHE A 12 -11.53 9.58 7.23
CA PHE A 12 -10.11 9.32 7.30
C PHE A 12 -9.63 8.70 5.99
N SER A 13 -8.55 9.24 5.43
CA SER A 13 -7.87 8.67 4.27
C SER A 13 -6.38 8.92 4.38
N ALA A 14 -5.57 8.00 3.87
CA ALA A 14 -4.12 8.21 3.75
C ALA A 14 -3.77 9.19 2.63
N THR A 15 -4.64 9.31 1.62
CA THR A 15 -4.47 10.22 0.48
C THR A 15 -5.72 11.07 0.29
N PHE A 16 -5.54 12.34 -0.06
CA PHE A 16 -6.63 13.29 -0.31
C PHE A 16 -6.46 13.99 -1.67
N PRO A 17 -6.48 13.24 -2.79
CA PRO A 17 -6.57 13.88 -4.09
C PRO A 17 -7.90 14.65 -4.24
N PRO A 18 -8.02 15.57 -5.20
CA PRO A 18 -9.18 16.47 -5.31
C PRO A 18 -10.53 15.76 -5.33
N GLU A 19 -10.64 14.58 -5.92
CA GLU A 19 -11.84 13.75 -5.94
C GLU A 19 -12.24 13.22 -4.55
N VAL A 20 -11.28 12.85 -3.71
CA VAL A 20 -11.53 12.39 -2.34
C VAL A 20 -11.96 13.56 -1.47
N VAL A 21 -11.37 14.73 -1.65
CA VAL A 21 -11.80 15.96 -0.94
C VAL A 21 -13.25 16.31 -1.29
N ARG A 22 -13.59 16.29 -2.59
CA ARG A 22 -14.98 16.54 -3.04
C ARG A 22 -15.97 15.49 -2.50
N PHE A 23 -15.52 14.26 -2.29
CA PHE A 23 -16.34 13.21 -1.69
C PHE A 23 -16.54 13.45 -0.18
N ALA A 24 -15.46 13.78 0.54
CA ALA A 24 -15.49 14.08 1.96
C ALA A 24 -16.42 15.27 2.28
N ASP A 25 -16.40 16.32 1.46
CA ASP A 25 -17.26 17.51 1.60
C ASP A 25 -18.77 17.20 1.50
N LYS A 26 -19.15 16.09 0.85
CA LYS A 26 -20.55 15.64 0.77
C LYS A 26 -20.96 14.76 1.93
N LEU A 27 -19.99 14.12 2.58
CA LEU A 27 -20.23 13.09 3.60
C LEU A 27 -20.14 13.67 5.02
N VAL A 28 -19.27 14.66 5.22
CA VAL A 28 -19.08 15.33 6.52
C VAL A 28 -19.51 16.79 6.39
N TYR A 29 -20.50 17.19 7.19
CA TYR A 29 -21.00 18.55 7.22
C TYR A 29 -20.09 19.45 8.07
N ASN A 30 -19.62 20.56 7.48
CA ASN A 30 -18.75 21.55 8.13
C ASN A 30 -17.56 20.95 8.93
N PRO A 31 -16.68 20.15 8.30
CA PRO A 31 -15.59 19.48 8.99
C PRO A 31 -14.42 20.42 9.30
N ASP A 32 -13.74 20.15 10.41
CA ASP A 32 -12.34 20.55 10.58
C ASP A 32 -11.46 19.72 9.64
N LYS A 33 -10.68 20.40 8.79
CA LYS A 33 -9.85 19.76 7.77
C LYS A 33 -8.39 19.70 8.24
N ILE A 34 -7.97 18.53 8.71
CA ILE A 34 -6.57 18.24 9.01
C ILE A 34 -5.96 17.56 7.79
N LEU A 35 -5.46 18.38 6.86
CA LEU A 35 -4.83 17.90 5.64
C LEU A 35 -3.31 18.09 5.75
N ILE A 36 -2.57 17.05 5.40
CA ILE A 36 -1.14 17.19 5.13
C ILE A 36 -1.06 17.81 3.74
N GLU A 37 -0.51 19.01 3.63
CA GLU A 37 -0.24 19.61 2.32
C GLU A 37 0.58 18.61 1.51
N ALA A 38 0.19 18.38 0.26
CA ALA A 38 1.02 17.64 -0.66
C ALA A 38 2.31 18.45 -0.88
N GLY A 39 3.29 18.25 0.00
CA GLY A 39 4.67 18.53 -0.33
C GLY A 39 5.03 17.72 -1.58
N PRO A 40 6.05 18.13 -2.33
CA PRO A 40 6.50 17.33 -3.46
C PRO A 40 6.67 15.88 -2.99
N ASP A 41 6.20 14.91 -3.77
CA ASP A 41 6.28 13.47 -3.46
C ASP A 41 7.67 13.07 -2.93
N SER A 42 8.70 13.85 -3.31
CA SER A 42 10.06 13.81 -2.80
C SER A 42 10.21 13.64 -1.28
N LEU A 43 9.33 14.20 -0.43
CA LEU A 43 9.52 14.13 1.04
C LEU A 43 9.34 12.71 1.61
N VAL A 44 8.43 11.89 1.05
CA VAL A 44 8.30 10.47 1.42
C VAL A 44 9.35 9.63 0.68
N LEU A 45 9.66 10.00 -0.57
CA LEU A 45 10.65 9.31 -1.39
C LEU A 45 12.09 9.43 -0.84
N GLU A 46 12.39 10.47 -0.04
CA GLU A 46 13.72 10.67 0.54
C GLU A 46 14.05 9.67 1.65
N ILE A 47 13.04 9.19 2.39
CA ILE A 47 13.22 8.26 3.51
C ILE A 47 13.15 6.79 3.04
N ILE A 48 12.33 6.51 2.01
CA ILE A 48 12.14 5.15 1.50
C ILE A 48 13.01 4.92 0.26
N LYS A 49 14.05 4.11 0.41
CA LYS A 49 14.84 3.62 -0.72
C LYS A 49 13.99 2.77 -1.64
N GLN A 50 13.86 3.20 -2.89
CA GLN A 50 13.08 2.51 -3.91
C GLN A 50 14.01 1.91 -4.96
N LEU A 51 13.73 0.67 -5.34
CA LEU A 51 14.50 -0.09 -6.32
C LEU A 51 13.53 -0.71 -7.31
N TRP A 52 13.93 -0.76 -8.58
CA TRP A 52 13.22 -1.49 -9.62
C TRP A 52 14.17 -2.52 -10.22
N VAL A 53 13.65 -3.72 -10.46
CA VAL A 53 14.43 -4.83 -11.01
C VAL A 53 13.65 -5.45 -12.15
N ASP A 54 14.31 -5.58 -13.30
CA ASP A 54 13.82 -6.39 -14.41
C ASP A 54 14.17 -7.86 -14.16
N THR A 55 13.16 -8.72 -14.17
CA THR A 55 13.31 -10.16 -13.97
C THR A 55 12.98 -10.96 -15.23
N GLN A 56 12.85 -10.33 -16.40
CA GLN A 56 12.49 -11.03 -17.64
C GLN A 56 13.54 -12.08 -18.03
N SER A 57 14.81 -11.76 -17.83
CA SER A 57 15.94 -12.66 -18.13
C SER A 57 16.44 -13.44 -16.89
N TYR A 58 15.76 -13.32 -15.76
CA TYR A 58 16.13 -14.01 -14.53
C TYR A 58 15.56 -15.43 -14.55
N ASP A 59 16.41 -16.44 -14.33
CA ASP A 59 15.97 -17.82 -14.29
C ASP A 59 14.97 -18.03 -13.14
N GLY A 60 13.81 -18.61 -13.43
CA GLY A 60 12.68 -18.68 -12.48
C GLY A 60 11.92 -17.37 -12.23
N GLY A 61 12.29 -16.27 -12.89
CA GLY A 61 11.54 -15.00 -12.94
C GLY A 61 11.35 -14.31 -11.57
N LYS A 62 10.25 -13.56 -11.43
CA LYS A 62 9.94 -12.76 -10.22
C LYS A 62 9.89 -13.58 -8.94
N LEU A 63 9.39 -14.82 -9.02
CA LEU A 63 9.17 -15.65 -7.83
C LEU A 63 10.49 -16.19 -7.27
N GLN A 64 11.38 -16.67 -8.15
CA GLN A 64 12.71 -17.12 -7.76
C GLN A 64 13.53 -15.94 -7.22
N PHE A 65 13.53 -14.81 -7.94
CA PHE A 65 14.20 -13.60 -7.49
C PHE A 65 13.74 -13.16 -6.09
N LEU A 66 12.43 -13.22 -5.81
CA LEU A 66 11.89 -12.93 -4.48
C LEU A 66 12.42 -13.92 -3.42
N ALA A 67 12.42 -15.22 -3.70
CA ALA A 67 12.95 -16.22 -2.78
C ALA A 67 14.45 -16.01 -2.49
N ASP A 68 15.22 -15.58 -3.49
CA ASP A 68 16.64 -15.29 -3.35
C ASP A 68 16.88 -14.05 -2.47
N ILE A 69 16.02 -13.02 -2.56
CA ILE A 69 16.04 -11.87 -1.64
C ILE A 69 15.88 -12.33 -0.18
N TYR A 70 14.90 -13.21 0.10
CA TYR A 70 14.68 -13.74 1.44
C TYR A 70 15.80 -14.68 1.91
N SER A 71 16.50 -15.33 0.99
CA SER A 71 17.63 -16.23 1.31
C SER A 71 18.92 -15.46 1.61
N LEU A 72 19.11 -14.30 0.98
CA LEU A 72 20.35 -13.50 1.09
C LEU A 72 20.28 -12.41 2.16
N LEU A 73 19.09 -11.91 2.48
CA LEU A 73 18.92 -10.81 3.43
C LEU A 73 18.22 -11.29 4.71
N THR A 74 18.72 -10.84 5.86
CA THR A 74 17.99 -11.00 7.13
C THR A 74 16.84 -10.01 7.18
N ILE A 75 15.63 -10.49 6.88
CA ILE A 75 14.40 -9.70 6.87
C ILE A 75 13.59 -10.03 8.13
N GLY A 76 13.27 -9.00 8.92
CA GLY A 76 12.42 -9.16 10.11
C GLY A 76 10.94 -9.36 9.73
N GLN A 77 10.33 -8.31 9.17
CA GLN A 77 8.96 -8.36 8.65
C GLN A 77 8.91 -7.66 7.30
N SER A 78 8.08 -8.16 6.40
CA SER A 78 7.91 -7.66 5.04
C SER A 78 6.47 -7.84 4.57
N ILE A 79 6.07 -7.01 3.61
CA ILE A 79 4.77 -7.10 2.94
C ILE A 79 5.01 -7.24 1.44
N VAL A 80 4.43 -8.27 0.83
CA VAL A 80 4.50 -8.51 -0.62
C VAL A 80 3.13 -8.31 -1.24
N PHE A 81 3.02 -7.33 -2.13
CA PHE A 81 1.80 -7.06 -2.89
C PHE A 81 1.81 -7.81 -4.22
N VAL A 82 0.68 -8.43 -4.56
CA VAL A 82 0.47 -9.16 -5.81
C VAL A 82 -0.86 -8.75 -6.45
N GLY A 83 -1.01 -8.98 -7.75
CA GLY A 83 -2.18 -8.50 -8.51
C GLY A 83 -3.46 -9.29 -8.24
N THR A 84 -3.37 -10.58 -7.95
CA THR A 84 -4.54 -11.44 -7.72
C THR A 84 -4.40 -12.31 -6.48
N LYS A 85 -5.54 -12.75 -5.94
CA LYS A 85 -5.57 -13.72 -4.85
C LYS A 85 -4.83 -15.02 -5.22
N ARG A 86 -5.01 -15.49 -6.46
CA ARG A 86 -4.33 -16.70 -6.94
C ARG A 86 -2.81 -16.53 -6.91
N ASP A 87 -2.30 -15.37 -7.30
CA ASP A 87 -0.86 -15.08 -7.25
C ASP A 87 -0.35 -15.03 -5.81
N SER A 88 -1.18 -14.57 -4.86
CA SER A 88 -0.85 -14.58 -3.44
C SER A 88 -0.64 -16.00 -2.93
N ASP A 89 -1.54 -16.93 -3.30
CA ASP A 89 -1.40 -18.34 -2.96
C ASP A 89 -0.15 -18.97 -3.61
N ILE A 90 0.24 -18.54 -4.81
CA ILE A 90 1.45 -18.99 -5.51
C ILE A 90 2.71 -18.50 -4.80
N VAL A 91 2.73 -17.25 -4.33
CA VAL A 91 3.87 -16.68 -3.59
C VAL A 91 3.98 -17.27 -2.18
N HIS A 92 2.86 -17.52 -1.50
CA HIS A 92 2.84 -18.01 -0.14
C HIS A 92 3.51 -19.39 0.02
N ARG A 93 3.20 -20.34 -0.87
CA ARG A 93 3.71 -21.72 -0.78
C ARG A 93 5.24 -21.81 -0.70
N PRO A 94 6.02 -21.28 -1.66
CA PRO A 94 7.47 -21.38 -1.61
C PRO A 94 8.07 -20.60 -0.43
N LEU A 95 7.52 -19.43 -0.08
CA LEU A 95 8.04 -18.62 1.01
C LEU A 95 7.73 -19.20 2.40
N SER A 96 6.69 -20.03 2.53
CA SER A 96 6.38 -20.73 3.78
C SER A 96 6.98 -22.12 3.89
N ALA A 97 7.40 -22.72 2.78
CA ALA A 97 8.14 -23.99 2.78
C ALA A 97 9.62 -23.82 3.12
N ASN A 98 10.18 -22.63 2.87
CA ASN A 98 11.59 -22.29 3.12
C ASN A 98 11.80 -21.41 4.37
N GLY A 99 10.76 -21.24 5.20
CA GLY A 99 10.81 -20.51 6.46
C GLY A 99 11.07 -21.42 7.66
#